data_AF-A0A5M9K5U3-F1
#
_entry.id   AF-A0A5M9K5U3-F1
#
_cell.length_a   1.000
_cell.length_b   1.000
_cell.length_c   1.000
_cell.angle_alpha   90.00
_cell.angle_beta   90.00
_cell.angle_gamma   90.00
#
_symmetry.space_group_name_H-M   'P 1'
#
loop_
_entity.id
_entity.type
_entity.pdbx_description
1 polymer ?
#
loop_
_entity_poly.entity_id
_entity_poly.type
_entity_poly.pdbx_seq_one_letter_code
_entity_poly.pdbx_strand_id
1 'polypeptide(L)'
;MPPGGGFHPFGGRVSRHFGETLAPEDPYLSYYDCRLTREDVDTLRNDWLTDNMIAFWQEYLENEYLKKYPSSHIVLLRPSMAFMLMTQPNPLELRSALPDFTRTTHIFLPVNDNRNLTRAEGGSHWSLLLISVIDGVAFHYDSLGVSNVNEGHLTTDKMSRLLNRPLSFLNLTDSPQQENGSDCGVYVCIIMRHLLLKRLLSANAREKVSMKKRARGEDRTTKAAAPPPFQGITDFLHELIHELCMRMTFGNHQALRIIIGRRWDMERMNEMHERDTREMIACSSDSHSTRRHSLHFGKRMCLEKR
;
A
#
# COMPACT_ATOMS: atom_id res chain seq x y z
N MET A 1 35.61 -30.18 2.52
CA MET A 1 34.50 -30.64 1.66
C MET A 1 33.75 -29.40 1.18
N PRO A 2 33.54 -29.20 -0.13
CA PRO A 2 32.94 -27.97 -0.63
C PRO A 2 31.40 -27.99 -0.48
N PRO A 3 30.73 -26.82 -0.44
CA PRO A 3 29.29 -26.69 -0.25
C PRO A 3 28.51 -26.94 -1.55
N GLY A 4 27.37 -27.62 -1.43
CA GLY A 4 26.51 -28.02 -2.53
C GLY A 4 25.92 -26.84 -3.30
N GLY A 5 26.17 -26.82 -4.61
CA GLY A 5 25.56 -25.89 -5.55
C GLY A 5 24.11 -26.21 -5.81
N GLY A 6 23.27 -25.17 -5.86
CA GLY A 6 21.91 -25.24 -6.37
C GLY A 6 21.93 -25.66 -7.84
N PHE A 7 21.17 -26.71 -8.15
CA PHE A 7 20.90 -27.13 -9.52
C PHE A 7 20.05 -26.06 -10.22
N HIS A 8 20.65 -25.29 -11.12
CA HIS A 8 19.94 -24.57 -12.18
C HIS A 8 19.83 -25.50 -13.40
N PRO A 9 18.64 -25.79 -13.96
CA PRO A 9 18.56 -26.72 -15.09
C PRO A 9 18.98 -26.13 -16.44
N PHE A 10 19.34 -24.84 -16.56
CA PHE A 10 19.68 -24.26 -17.87
C PHE A 10 20.88 -23.33 -17.80
N GLY A 11 22.01 -23.83 -18.28
CA GLY A 11 23.19 -23.04 -18.61
C GLY A 11 22.85 -22.01 -19.69
N GLY A 12 23.38 -20.81 -19.52
CA GLY A 12 23.06 -19.66 -20.35
C GLY A 12 23.33 -19.88 -21.84
N ARG A 13 22.26 -20.02 -22.63
CA ARG A 13 22.13 -19.62 -24.05
C ARG A 13 20.81 -20.13 -24.64
N VAL A 14 19.66 -19.67 -24.16
CA VAL A 14 18.41 -19.74 -24.95
C VAL A 14 17.59 -18.48 -24.70
N SER A 15 17.89 -17.45 -25.49
CA SER A 15 17.13 -16.21 -25.54
C SER A 15 16.02 -16.34 -26.58
N ARG A 16 14.82 -15.84 -26.26
CA ARG A 16 13.64 -15.56 -27.10
C ARG A 16 12.57 -16.62 -27.38
N HIS A 17 12.74 -17.93 -27.18
CA HIS A 17 11.70 -18.92 -27.51
C HIS A 17 11.02 -19.62 -26.31
N PHE A 18 11.46 -19.38 -25.07
CA PHE A 18 10.92 -20.09 -23.89
C PHE A 18 9.52 -19.65 -23.44
N GLY A 19 9.02 -18.51 -23.96
CA GLY A 19 7.72 -17.97 -23.55
C GLY A 19 6.51 -18.64 -24.20
N GLU A 20 6.68 -19.43 -25.27
CA GLU A 20 5.54 -20.01 -26.01
C GLU A 20 5.30 -21.50 -25.68
N THR A 21 6.09 -22.09 -24.78
CA THR A 21 6.10 -23.55 -24.53
C THR A 21 5.77 -23.93 -23.08
N LEU A 22 5.49 -22.96 -22.21
CA LEU A 22 5.15 -23.22 -20.82
C LEU A 22 3.65 -23.47 -20.67
N ALA A 23 3.27 -24.52 -19.96
CA ALA A 23 1.91 -24.73 -19.50
C ALA A 23 1.54 -23.67 -18.44
N PRO A 24 0.24 -23.35 -18.25
CA PRO A 24 -0.21 -22.36 -17.26
C PRO A 24 0.38 -22.56 -15.85
N GLU A 25 0.45 -23.80 -15.39
CA GLU A 25 0.95 -24.22 -14.09
C GLU A 25 2.48 -24.24 -13.96
N ASP A 26 3.21 -24.09 -15.08
CA ASP A 26 4.66 -24.18 -15.05
C ASP A 26 5.28 -23.03 -14.26
N PRO A 27 6.34 -23.29 -13.46
CA PRO A 27 7.06 -22.23 -12.77
C PRO A 27 7.64 -21.21 -13.75
N TYR A 28 7.32 -19.93 -13.51
CA TYR A 28 7.86 -18.81 -14.28
C TYR A 28 8.95 -18.05 -13.52
N LEU A 29 8.72 -17.79 -12.23
CA LEU A 29 9.65 -17.07 -11.36
C LEU A 29 9.59 -17.65 -9.95
N SER A 30 10.75 -17.77 -9.30
CA SER A 30 10.83 -17.97 -7.84
C SER A 30 11.60 -16.80 -7.24
N TYR A 31 10.95 -16.06 -6.34
CA TYR A 31 11.50 -14.90 -5.67
C TYR A 31 11.18 -14.99 -4.18
N TYR A 32 12.19 -15.32 -3.37
CA TYR A 32 12.03 -15.65 -1.95
C TYR A 32 10.91 -16.67 -1.75
N ASP A 33 9.90 -16.35 -0.94
CA ASP A 33 8.79 -17.24 -0.59
C ASP A 33 7.66 -17.24 -1.64
N CYS A 34 7.79 -16.46 -2.72
CA CYS A 34 6.81 -16.40 -3.80
C CYS A 34 7.29 -17.18 -5.02
N ARG A 35 6.45 -18.06 -5.55
CA ARG A 35 6.67 -18.78 -6.80
C ARG A 35 5.52 -18.47 -7.76
N LEU A 36 5.80 -17.68 -8.78
CA LEU A 36 4.83 -17.35 -9.84
C LEU A 36 4.82 -18.45 -10.89
N THR A 37 3.62 -18.85 -11.30
CA THR A 37 3.40 -19.70 -12.48
C THR A 37 3.35 -18.85 -13.75
N ARG A 38 3.23 -19.50 -14.90
CA ARG A 38 3.00 -18.80 -16.16
C ARG A 38 1.66 -18.07 -16.16
N GLU A 39 0.62 -18.73 -15.67
CA GLU A 39 -0.73 -18.18 -15.53
C GLU A 39 -0.73 -16.89 -14.71
N ASP A 40 -0.06 -16.88 -13.56
CA ASP A 40 0.08 -15.69 -12.71
C ASP A 40 0.63 -14.50 -13.51
N VAL A 41 1.69 -14.72 -14.29
CA VAL A 41 2.34 -13.65 -15.07
C VAL A 41 1.47 -13.19 -16.23
N ASP A 42 0.69 -14.08 -16.84
CA ASP A 42 -0.21 -13.71 -17.93
C ASP A 42 -1.38 -12.84 -17.44
N THR A 43 -1.77 -12.92 -16.16
CA THR A 43 -2.78 -11.99 -15.58
C THR A 43 -2.39 -10.52 -15.69
N LEU A 44 -1.09 -10.20 -15.73
CA LEU A 44 -0.61 -8.82 -15.89
C LEU A 44 -0.99 -8.19 -17.23
N ARG A 45 -1.37 -8.99 -18.24
CA ARG A 45 -1.59 -8.45 -19.57
C ARG A 45 -2.93 -7.77 -19.75
N ASN A 46 -3.99 -8.16 -19.03
CA ASN A 46 -5.33 -7.53 -19.01
C ASN A 46 -6.32 -8.30 -18.10
N ASP A 47 -5.86 -8.90 -17.00
CA ASP A 47 -6.72 -9.72 -16.12
C ASP A 47 -6.61 -9.28 -14.66
N TRP A 48 -7.42 -9.91 -13.81
CA TRP A 48 -7.41 -9.70 -12.37
C TRP A 48 -6.11 -10.24 -11.77
N LEU A 49 -5.44 -9.41 -10.97
CA LEU A 49 -4.27 -9.88 -10.24
C LEU A 49 -4.67 -10.97 -9.26
N THR A 50 -3.92 -12.09 -9.30
CA THR A 50 -4.03 -13.18 -8.33
C THR A 50 -3.48 -12.77 -6.97
N ASP A 51 -3.84 -13.54 -5.94
CA ASP A 51 -3.23 -13.42 -4.62
C ASP A 51 -1.70 -13.62 -4.68
N ASN A 52 -1.22 -14.55 -5.50
CA ASN A 52 0.20 -14.82 -5.68
C ASN A 52 0.94 -13.62 -6.30
N MET A 53 0.31 -12.91 -7.25
CA MET A 53 0.88 -11.70 -7.83
C MET A 53 0.98 -10.54 -6.82
N ILE A 54 -0.06 -10.35 -5.99
CA ILE A 54 -0.03 -9.35 -4.91
C ILE A 54 1.01 -9.73 -3.85
N ALA A 55 1.12 -11.02 -3.51
CA ALA A 55 2.13 -11.54 -2.58
C ALA A 55 3.55 -11.29 -3.09
N PHE A 56 3.80 -11.57 -4.37
CA PHE A 56 5.07 -11.25 -5.03
C PHE A 56 5.40 -9.76 -4.96
N TRP A 57 4.42 -8.88 -5.19
CA TRP A 57 4.63 -7.45 -5.06
C TRP A 57 5.01 -7.04 -3.63
N GLN A 58 4.35 -7.61 -2.62
CA GLN A 58 4.71 -7.39 -1.22
C GLN A 58 6.11 -7.89 -0.90
N GLU A 59 6.47 -9.08 -1.38
CA GLU A 59 7.82 -9.66 -1.24
C GLU A 59 8.88 -8.74 -1.85
N TYR A 60 8.62 -8.21 -3.04
CA TYR A 60 9.49 -7.24 -3.70
C TYR A 60 9.63 -5.95 -2.88
N LEU A 61 8.53 -5.37 -2.39
CA LEU A 61 8.57 -4.17 -1.56
C LEU A 61 9.34 -4.37 -0.25
N GLU A 62 9.15 -5.52 0.40
CA GLU A 62 9.86 -5.88 1.62
C GLU A 62 11.37 -5.99 1.39
N ASN A 63 11.77 -6.77 0.38
CA ASN A 63 13.17 -7.08 0.14
C ASN A 63 13.95 -5.90 -0.45
N GLU A 64 13.34 -5.14 -1.37
CA GLU A 64 14.03 -4.04 -2.05
C GLU A 64 13.95 -2.71 -1.31
N TYR A 65 12.96 -2.51 -0.44
CA TYR A 65 12.78 -1.22 0.24
C TYR A 65 12.75 -1.36 1.75
N LEU A 66 11.84 -2.17 2.30
CA LEU A 66 11.60 -2.18 3.74
C LEU A 66 12.82 -2.65 4.55
N LYS A 67 13.55 -3.67 4.07
CA LYS A 67 14.79 -4.17 4.72
C LYS A 67 15.89 -3.11 4.89
N LYS A 68 15.85 -2.01 4.12
CA LYS A 68 16.78 -0.87 4.28
C LYS A 68 16.47 0.01 5.49
N TYR A 69 15.31 -0.20 6.13
CA TYR A 69 14.82 0.56 7.28
C TYR A 69 14.52 -0.40 8.45
N PRO A 70 15.53 -1.03 9.09
CA PRO A 70 15.31 -2.04 10.13
C PRO A 70 14.62 -1.51 11.40
N SER A 71 14.61 -0.18 11.60
CA SER A 71 13.86 0.48 12.67
C SER A 71 12.37 0.65 12.35
N SER A 72 11.97 0.43 11.10
CA SER A 72 10.55 0.42 10.72
C SER A 72 9.97 -0.96 11.02
N HIS A 73 9.00 -1.01 11.93
CA HIS A 73 8.31 -2.25 12.29
C HIS A 73 7.00 -2.36 11.52
N ILE A 74 7.11 -2.42 10.19
CA ILE A 74 5.98 -2.50 9.28
C ILE A 74 5.83 -3.96 8.82
N VAL A 75 4.60 -4.46 8.78
CA VAL A 75 4.29 -5.81 8.26
C VAL A 75 3.46 -5.69 6.99
N LEU A 76 3.85 -6.36 5.91
CA LEU A 76 2.98 -6.56 4.75
C LEU A 76 2.37 -7.97 4.85
N LEU A 77 1.16 -8.06 5.39
CA LEU A 77 0.49 -9.35 5.56
C LEU A 77 0.09 -9.90 4.18
N ARG A 78 0.50 -11.14 3.90
CA ARG A 78 0.23 -11.78 2.60
C ARG A 78 -1.27 -11.98 2.37
N PRO A 79 -1.76 -11.98 1.12
CA PRO A 79 -3.20 -12.07 0.84
C PRO A 79 -3.82 -13.38 1.37
N SER A 80 -3.09 -14.50 1.30
CA SER A 80 -3.53 -15.79 1.86
C SER A 80 -3.74 -15.72 3.39
N MET A 81 -2.83 -15.05 4.10
CA MET A 81 -2.95 -14.81 5.54
C MET A 81 -4.14 -13.88 5.87
N ALA A 82 -4.36 -12.84 5.05
CA ALA A 82 -5.50 -11.93 5.20
C ALA A 82 -6.83 -12.66 4.93
N PHE A 83 -6.88 -13.55 3.93
CA PHE A 83 -8.04 -14.41 3.67
C PHE A 83 -8.31 -15.40 4.80
N MET A 84 -7.27 -16.06 5.33
CA MET A 84 -7.40 -16.93 6.51
C MET A 84 -7.95 -16.17 7.70
N LEU A 85 -7.45 -14.95 7.94
CA LEU A 85 -7.96 -14.08 8.99
C LEU A 85 -9.45 -13.78 8.77
N MET A 86 -9.84 -13.40 7.56
CA MET A 86 -11.21 -13.04 7.21
C MET A 86 -12.20 -14.19 7.32
N THR A 87 -11.76 -15.42 7.11
CA THR A 87 -12.63 -16.60 7.12
C THR A 87 -12.68 -17.34 8.46
N GLN A 88 -11.64 -17.24 9.29
CA GLN A 88 -11.59 -17.88 10.60
C GLN A 88 -12.55 -17.24 11.61
N PRO A 89 -13.54 -17.97 12.19
CA PRO A 89 -14.42 -17.42 13.22
C PRO A 89 -13.71 -16.83 14.43
N ASN A 90 -12.67 -17.51 14.94
CA ASN A 90 -11.89 -17.06 16.07
C ASN A 90 -10.46 -16.67 15.64
N PRO A 91 -10.17 -15.37 15.43
CA PRO A 91 -8.87 -14.96 14.89
C PRO A 91 -7.70 -15.26 15.84
N LEU A 92 -7.94 -15.48 17.13
CA LEU A 92 -6.89 -15.81 18.11
C LEU A 92 -6.26 -17.19 17.84
N GLU A 93 -6.97 -18.10 17.17
CA GLU A 93 -6.44 -19.41 16.78
C GLU A 93 -5.37 -19.31 15.69
N LEU A 94 -5.28 -18.18 14.99
CA LEU A 94 -4.29 -17.96 13.94
C LEU A 94 -2.96 -17.41 14.47
N ARG A 95 -2.81 -17.19 15.78
CA ARG A 95 -1.59 -16.56 16.35
C ARG A 95 -0.29 -17.26 15.96
N SER A 96 -0.30 -18.59 15.82
CA SER A 96 0.87 -19.36 15.40
C SER A 96 1.11 -19.38 13.89
N ALA A 97 0.09 -19.04 13.10
CA ALA A 97 0.14 -19.01 11.64
C ALA A 97 0.40 -17.61 11.07
N LEU A 98 0.20 -16.56 11.88
CA LEU A 98 0.42 -15.17 11.52
C LEU A 98 1.76 -14.65 12.07
N PRO A 99 2.32 -13.58 11.47
CA PRO A 99 3.50 -12.93 12.02
C PRO A 99 3.30 -12.42 13.44
N ASP A 100 4.39 -12.31 14.20
CA ASP A 100 4.36 -11.64 15.49
C ASP A 100 4.17 -10.12 15.31
N PHE A 101 3.08 -9.59 15.86
CA PHE A 101 2.74 -8.17 15.79
C PHE A 101 3.21 -7.36 17.01
N THR A 102 3.91 -7.96 17.99
CA THR A 102 4.26 -7.31 19.26
C THR A 102 4.96 -5.96 19.11
N ARG A 103 5.84 -5.82 18.11
CA ARG A 103 6.61 -4.60 17.83
C ARG A 103 6.05 -3.78 16.68
N THR A 104 4.99 -4.25 16.04
CA THR A 104 4.51 -3.72 14.77
C THR A 104 3.86 -2.36 14.94
N THR A 105 4.28 -1.39 14.14
CA THR A 105 3.70 -0.04 14.10
C THR A 105 2.62 0.08 13.04
N HIS A 106 2.81 -0.56 11.88
CA HIS A 106 1.87 -0.51 10.77
C HIS A 106 1.72 -1.89 10.11
N ILE A 107 0.52 -2.18 9.63
CA ILE A 107 0.20 -3.43 8.94
C ILE A 107 -0.53 -3.09 7.65
N PHE A 108 -0.02 -3.58 6.51
CA PHE A 108 -0.73 -3.57 5.24
C PHE A 108 -1.37 -4.93 5.03
N LEU A 109 -2.67 -4.95 4.70
CA LEU A 109 -3.41 -6.16 4.39
C LEU A 109 -4.23 -5.95 3.11
N PRO A 110 -3.97 -6.72 2.05
CA PRO A 110 -4.91 -6.85 0.94
C PRO A 110 -6.19 -7.51 1.46
N VAL A 111 -7.35 -6.94 1.14
CA VAL A 111 -8.67 -7.44 1.53
C VAL A 111 -9.40 -7.88 0.27
N ASN A 112 -10.02 -9.06 0.33
CA ASN A 112 -10.81 -9.64 -0.73
C ASN A 112 -12.20 -10.01 -0.21
N ASP A 113 -13.21 -9.91 -1.06
CA ASP A 113 -14.62 -10.23 -0.78
C ASP A 113 -14.98 -11.72 -0.89
N ASN A 114 -14.00 -12.60 -1.11
CA ASN A 114 -14.21 -14.02 -1.08
C ASN A 114 -14.68 -14.49 0.31
N ARG A 115 -15.85 -15.11 0.35
CA ARG A 115 -16.41 -15.76 1.55
C ARG A 115 -16.41 -17.28 1.48
N ASN A 116 -16.02 -17.86 0.34
CA ASN A 116 -16.08 -19.29 0.11
C ASN A 116 -14.69 -19.94 0.29
N LEU A 117 -14.56 -20.70 1.38
CA LEU A 117 -13.35 -21.48 1.71
C LEU A 117 -13.04 -22.61 0.72
N THR A 118 -14.04 -23.08 -0.04
CA THR A 118 -13.91 -24.25 -0.92
C THR A 118 -13.65 -23.87 -2.38
N ARG A 119 -13.73 -22.58 -2.72
CA ARG A 119 -13.52 -22.08 -4.07
C ARG A 119 -12.16 -21.38 -4.12
N ALA A 120 -11.19 -22.04 -4.76
CA ALA A 120 -9.97 -21.40 -5.19
C ALA A 120 -10.31 -20.20 -6.09
N GLU A 121 -9.54 -19.12 -5.98
CA GLU A 121 -9.73 -17.89 -6.77
C GLU A 121 -11.16 -17.31 -6.67
N GLY A 122 -11.83 -17.52 -5.52
CA GLY A 122 -13.08 -16.85 -5.23
C GLY A 122 -12.87 -15.36 -4.91
N GLY A 123 -13.98 -14.63 -4.82
CA GLY A 123 -13.98 -13.18 -4.69
C GLY A 123 -14.03 -12.49 -6.04
N SER A 124 -14.42 -11.22 -6.02
CA SER A 124 -14.57 -10.37 -7.19
C SER A 124 -13.85 -9.03 -7.07
N HIS A 125 -13.34 -8.69 -5.89
CA HIS A 125 -12.77 -7.37 -5.67
C HIS A 125 -11.68 -7.33 -4.62
N TRP A 126 -10.61 -6.59 -4.92
CA TRP A 126 -9.50 -6.30 -4.00
C TRP A 126 -9.58 -4.87 -3.48
N SER A 127 -9.35 -4.71 -2.18
CA SER A 127 -9.13 -3.42 -1.53
C SER A 127 -7.91 -3.49 -0.61
N LEU A 128 -7.45 -2.35 -0.09
CA LEU A 128 -6.30 -2.30 0.80
C LEU A 128 -6.70 -1.76 2.18
N LEU A 129 -6.31 -2.47 3.23
CA LEU A 129 -6.38 -2.00 4.60
C LEU A 129 -4.97 -1.66 5.12
N LEU A 130 -4.80 -0.44 5.61
CA LEU A 130 -3.61 -0.01 6.34
C LEU A 130 -3.98 0.23 7.80
N ILE A 131 -3.42 -0.55 8.70
CA ILE A 131 -3.61 -0.38 10.15
C ILE A 131 -2.42 0.38 10.72
N SER A 132 -2.67 1.54 11.33
CA SER A 132 -1.74 2.18 12.26
C SER A 132 -2.00 1.61 13.65
N VAL A 133 -1.13 0.71 14.12
CA VAL A 133 -1.21 0.09 15.45
C VAL A 133 -0.94 1.13 16.54
N ILE A 134 -0.10 2.12 16.24
CA ILE A 134 0.26 3.20 17.15
C ILE A 134 -0.89 4.19 17.35
N ASP A 135 -1.66 4.49 16.31
CA ASP A 135 -2.79 5.42 16.39
C ASP A 135 -4.12 4.71 16.68
N GLY A 136 -4.18 3.37 16.55
CA GLY A 136 -5.39 2.59 16.75
C GLY A 136 -6.43 2.81 15.66
N VAL A 137 -6.00 3.02 14.41
CA VAL A 137 -6.88 3.31 13.27
C VAL A 137 -6.56 2.41 12.09
N ALA A 138 -7.60 1.86 11.46
CA ALA A 138 -7.53 1.12 10.22
C ALA A 138 -8.11 1.96 9.07
N PHE A 139 -7.26 2.31 8.11
CA PHE A 139 -7.61 3.06 6.91
C PHE A 139 -7.91 2.11 5.77
N HIS A 140 -9.13 2.14 5.25
CA HIS A 140 -9.57 1.32 4.15
C HIS A 140 -9.59 2.12 2.84
N TYR A 141 -8.84 1.63 1.86
CA TYR A 141 -8.72 2.18 0.52
C TYR A 141 -9.38 1.23 -0.46
N ASP A 142 -10.40 1.72 -1.15
CA ASP A 142 -11.21 0.95 -2.09
C ASP A 142 -11.30 1.70 -3.42
N SER A 143 -10.88 1.04 -4.50
CA SER A 143 -10.95 1.59 -5.86
C SER A 143 -12.31 1.45 -6.51
N LEU A 144 -13.24 0.72 -5.90
CA LEU A 144 -14.62 0.53 -6.35
C LEU A 144 -15.62 1.06 -5.31
N GLY A 145 -15.39 2.30 -4.87
CA GLY A 145 -16.25 3.07 -3.99
C GLY A 145 -16.37 2.46 -2.58
N VAL A 146 -17.44 1.70 -2.37
CA VAL A 146 -17.79 1.10 -1.07
C VAL A 146 -17.93 -0.41 -1.14
N SER A 147 -17.41 -1.04 -2.20
CA SER A 147 -17.60 -2.47 -2.49
C SER A 147 -17.13 -3.38 -1.36
N ASN A 148 -15.94 -3.15 -0.81
CA ASN A 148 -15.33 -3.96 0.25
C ASN A 148 -15.44 -3.35 1.65
N VAL A 149 -16.37 -2.43 1.90
CA VAL A 149 -16.47 -1.75 3.21
C VAL A 149 -16.73 -2.72 4.35
N ASN A 150 -17.61 -3.70 4.13
CA ASN A 150 -17.95 -4.70 5.14
C ASN A 150 -16.76 -5.60 5.45
N GLU A 151 -16.04 -5.99 4.40
CA GLU A 151 -14.86 -6.84 4.44
C GLU A 151 -13.71 -6.13 5.16
N GLY A 152 -13.50 -4.84 4.85
CA GLY A 152 -12.53 -3.98 5.54
C GLY A 152 -12.87 -3.79 7.02
N HIS A 153 -14.15 -3.57 7.34
CA HIS A 153 -14.60 -3.45 8.73
C HIS A 153 -14.40 -4.76 9.50
N LEU A 154 -14.82 -5.89 8.93
CA LEU A 154 -14.67 -7.22 9.54
C LEU A 154 -13.19 -7.56 9.76
N THR A 155 -12.32 -7.28 8.78
CA THR A 155 -10.87 -7.46 8.91
C THR A 155 -10.34 -6.64 10.08
N THR A 156 -10.80 -5.39 10.21
CA THR A 156 -10.41 -4.48 11.29
C THR A 156 -10.81 -5.03 12.67
N ASP A 157 -12.04 -5.52 12.81
CA ASP A 157 -12.52 -6.12 14.06
C ASP A 157 -11.69 -7.34 14.47
N LYS A 158 -11.31 -8.18 13.51
CA LYS A 158 -10.49 -9.36 13.78
C LYS A 158 -9.05 -8.99 14.15
N MET A 159 -8.48 -7.99 13.48
CA MET A 159 -7.16 -7.46 13.82
C MET A 159 -7.16 -6.79 15.21
N SER A 160 -8.22 -6.06 15.56
CA SER A 160 -8.42 -5.47 16.89
C SER A 160 -8.32 -6.52 18.00
N ARG A 161 -8.99 -7.68 17.81
CA ARG A 161 -8.91 -8.83 18.72
C ARG A 161 -7.51 -9.46 18.78
N LEU A 162 -6.85 -9.65 17.63
CA LEU A 162 -5.50 -10.22 17.55
C LEU A 162 -4.45 -9.35 18.23
N LEU A 163 -4.51 -8.04 17.99
CA LEU A 163 -3.62 -7.06 18.60
C LEU A 163 -3.96 -6.79 20.07
N ASN A 164 -5.12 -7.27 20.54
CA ASN A 164 -5.68 -6.96 21.85
C ASN A 164 -5.74 -5.44 22.10
N ARG A 165 -6.20 -4.69 21.09
CA ARG A 165 -6.26 -3.22 21.08
C ARG A 165 -7.49 -2.75 20.31
N PRO A 166 -8.22 -1.74 20.80
CA PRO A 166 -9.32 -1.17 20.03
C PRO A 166 -8.79 -0.51 18.76
N LEU A 167 -9.41 -0.82 17.62
CA LEU A 167 -9.15 -0.17 16.34
C LEU A 167 -10.41 0.55 15.85
N SER A 168 -10.25 1.80 15.44
CA SER A 168 -11.29 2.53 14.71
C SER A 168 -11.19 2.23 13.21
N PHE A 169 -12.30 1.90 12.57
CA PHE A 169 -12.35 1.73 11.12
C PHE A 169 -12.67 3.05 10.42
N LEU A 170 -11.88 3.42 9.40
CA LEU A 170 -12.10 4.58 8.56
C LEU A 170 -12.07 4.20 7.08
N ASN A 171 -13.25 4.21 6.45
CA ASN A 171 -13.35 4.10 5.00
C ASN A 171 -12.99 5.42 4.32
N LEU A 172 -12.01 5.41 3.42
CA LEU A 172 -11.56 6.60 2.71
C LEU A 172 -12.33 6.79 1.40
N THR A 173 -13.30 7.69 1.43
CA THR A 173 -14.16 8.05 0.29
C THR A 173 -13.42 8.80 -0.81
N ASP A 174 -12.24 9.34 -0.52
CA ASP A 174 -11.33 10.04 -1.43
C ASP A 174 -10.25 9.13 -2.04
N SER A 175 -10.41 7.80 -1.90
CA SER A 175 -9.53 6.82 -2.54
C SER A 175 -9.59 6.96 -4.06
N PRO A 176 -8.47 6.78 -4.78
CA PRO A 176 -8.49 6.71 -6.25
C PRO A 176 -9.45 5.63 -6.72
N GLN A 177 -10.30 5.97 -7.69
CA GLN A 177 -11.31 5.08 -8.24
C GLN A 177 -10.82 4.47 -9.55
N GLN A 178 -11.07 3.18 -9.73
CA GLN A 178 -10.80 2.49 -11.00
C GLN A 178 -11.87 2.86 -12.04
N GLU A 179 -11.45 2.94 -13.30
CA GLU A 179 -12.36 3.19 -14.43
C GLU A 179 -12.83 1.87 -15.09
N ASN A 180 -12.05 0.79 -14.94
CA ASN A 180 -12.32 -0.53 -15.50
C ASN A 180 -12.71 -1.54 -14.42
N GLY A 181 -13.05 -2.77 -14.82
CA GLY A 181 -13.50 -3.83 -13.90
C GLY A 181 -12.41 -4.75 -13.37
N SER A 182 -11.13 -4.51 -13.66
CA SER A 182 -10.03 -5.48 -13.43
C SER A 182 -8.85 -4.96 -12.63
N ASP A 183 -8.67 -3.64 -12.56
CA ASP A 183 -7.45 -3.05 -11.99
C ASP A 183 -7.44 -3.00 -10.46
N CYS A 184 -8.47 -3.50 -9.75
CA CYS A 184 -8.56 -3.38 -8.29
C CYS A 184 -7.29 -3.86 -7.55
N GLY A 185 -6.72 -5.00 -7.97
CA GLY A 185 -5.45 -5.50 -7.42
C GLY A 185 -4.25 -4.58 -7.71
N VAL A 186 -4.25 -3.90 -8.85
CA VAL A 186 -3.24 -2.91 -9.25
C VAL A 186 -3.33 -1.68 -8.36
N TYR A 187 -4.55 -1.20 -8.09
CA TYR A 187 -4.78 -0.11 -7.15
C TYR A 187 -4.27 -0.46 -5.75
N VAL A 188 -4.52 -1.68 -5.27
CA VAL A 188 -3.93 -2.18 -4.01
C VAL A 188 -2.40 -2.05 -4.04
N CYS A 189 -1.74 -2.53 -5.09
CA CYS A 189 -0.29 -2.47 -5.23
C CYS A 189 0.28 -1.04 -5.30
N ILE A 190 -0.35 -0.14 -6.07
CA ILE A 190 0.07 1.27 -6.22
C ILE A 190 -0.09 2.01 -4.88
N ILE A 191 -1.26 1.88 -4.25
CA ILE A 191 -1.57 2.57 -2.99
C ILE A 191 -0.62 2.08 -1.90
N MET A 192 -0.39 0.77 -1.79
CA MET A 192 0.55 0.18 -0.85
C MET A 192 1.96 0.75 -1.01
N ARG A 193 2.51 0.75 -2.24
CA ARG A 193 3.84 1.30 -2.49
C ARG A 193 3.91 2.79 -2.18
N HIS A 194 2.88 3.56 -2.54
CA HIS A 194 2.83 4.99 -2.26
C HIS A 194 2.88 5.28 -0.76
N LEU A 195 1.98 4.66 0.00
CA LEU A 195 1.91 4.83 1.46
C LEU A 195 3.21 4.37 2.13
N LEU A 196 3.73 3.20 1.75
CA LEU A 196 4.97 2.67 2.31
C LEU A 196 6.15 3.61 2.06
N LEU A 197 6.46 3.89 0.79
CA LEU A 197 7.70 4.60 0.44
C LEU A 197 7.62 6.08 0.76
N LYS A 198 6.48 6.74 0.48
CA LYS A 198 6.37 8.21 0.53
C LYS A 198 5.75 8.74 1.81
N ARG A 199 4.93 7.95 2.52
CA ARG A 199 4.30 8.39 3.77
C ARG A 199 4.99 7.82 4.99
N LEU A 200 5.28 6.52 5.01
CA LEU A 200 5.80 5.85 6.21
C LEU A 200 7.33 5.88 6.29
N LEU A 201 8.04 5.58 5.19
CA LEU A 201 9.50 5.53 5.20
C LEU A 201 10.17 6.87 4.92
N SER A 202 9.47 7.82 4.28
CA SER A 202 9.99 9.18 4.02
C SER A 202 9.67 10.18 5.13
N ALA A 203 8.75 9.85 6.05
CA ALA A 203 8.45 10.75 7.16
C ALA A 203 9.59 10.69 8.18
N ASN A 204 10.26 11.84 8.38
CA ASN A 204 11.14 12.01 9.52
C ASN A 204 10.36 11.68 10.80
N ALA A 205 10.97 10.90 11.70
CA ALA A 205 10.35 10.24 12.87
C ALA A 205 9.69 11.17 13.93
N ARG A 206 9.37 12.42 13.60
CA ARG A 206 8.81 13.44 14.50
C ARG A 206 7.55 14.15 14.00
N GLU A 207 7.07 13.88 12.78
CA GLU A 207 5.84 14.52 12.26
C GLU A 207 4.66 13.55 12.15
N LYS A 208 3.47 14.01 12.55
CA LYS A 208 2.21 13.28 12.35
C LYS A 208 1.92 13.22 10.85
N VAL A 209 1.84 12.02 10.29
CA VAL A 209 1.56 11.80 8.87
C VAL A 209 0.05 11.66 8.66
N SER A 210 -0.55 12.57 7.90
CA SER A 210 -1.93 12.39 7.42
C SER A 210 -1.99 11.25 6.40
N MET A 211 -2.91 10.31 6.62
CA MET A 211 -3.15 9.16 5.74
C MET A 211 -4.27 9.40 4.71
N LYS A 212 -4.98 10.54 4.80
CA LYS A 212 -5.98 10.98 3.81
C LYS A 212 -5.29 11.58 2.59
N LYS A 213 -5.91 11.48 1.41
CA LYS A 213 -5.49 12.28 0.25
C LYS A 213 -6.09 13.67 0.40
N ARG A 214 -5.36 14.71 0.00
CA ARG A 214 -5.86 16.08 0.06
C ARG A 214 -6.73 16.35 -1.16
N ALA A 215 -7.96 16.82 -0.96
CA ALA A 215 -8.81 17.29 -2.06
C ALA A 215 -8.30 18.65 -2.58
N ARG A 216 -8.37 18.88 -3.89
CA ARG A 216 -8.20 20.22 -4.47
C ARG A 216 -9.30 21.13 -3.91
N GLY A 217 -8.92 22.23 -3.26
CA GLY A 217 -9.79 23.39 -3.15
C GLY A 217 -10.00 23.99 -4.53
N GLU A 218 -11.24 24.30 -4.86
CA GLU A 218 -11.58 25.15 -6.01
C GLU A 218 -11.04 26.56 -5.75
N ASP A 219 -9.82 26.83 -6.23
CA ASP A 219 -9.42 28.19 -6.54
C ASP A 219 -9.38 28.37 -8.05
N ARG A 220 -10.10 29.38 -8.52
CA ARG A 220 -10.24 29.70 -9.93
C ARG A 220 -8.95 30.36 -10.40
N THR A 221 -8.59 30.09 -11.66
CA THR A 221 -7.57 30.78 -12.48
C THR A 221 -6.13 30.28 -12.41
N THR A 222 -5.88 29.03 -12.82
CA THR A 222 -4.82 28.73 -13.81
C THR A 222 -5.21 27.45 -14.56
N LYS A 223 -5.14 27.46 -15.90
CA LYS A 223 -5.26 26.25 -16.74
C LYS A 223 -4.03 25.37 -16.50
N ALA A 224 -3.99 24.66 -15.38
CA ALA A 224 -3.14 23.49 -15.25
C ALA A 224 -3.78 22.38 -16.11
N ALA A 225 -2.98 21.72 -16.96
CA ALA A 225 -3.42 20.56 -17.71
C ALA A 225 -4.13 19.56 -16.79
N ALA A 226 -5.22 18.96 -17.28
CA ALA A 226 -5.88 17.88 -16.56
C ALA A 226 -4.84 16.80 -16.24
N PRO A 227 -4.83 16.24 -15.01
CA PRO A 227 -3.93 15.15 -14.71
C PRO A 227 -4.15 14.03 -15.74
N PRO A 228 -3.09 13.31 -16.16
CA PRO A 228 -3.26 12.18 -17.05
C PRO A 228 -4.23 11.17 -16.42
N PRO A 229 -5.04 10.46 -17.22
CA PRO A 229 -5.98 9.48 -16.70
C PRO A 229 -5.24 8.45 -15.86
N PHE A 230 -5.88 8.01 -14.77
CA PHE A 230 -5.30 7.04 -13.83
C PHE A 230 -4.90 5.73 -14.51
N GLN A 231 -5.53 5.41 -15.65
CA GLN A 231 -5.18 4.29 -16.53
C GLN A 231 -3.70 4.26 -16.93
N GLY A 232 -3.09 5.42 -17.22
CA GLY A 232 -1.67 5.45 -17.60
C GLY A 232 -0.72 5.03 -16.46
N ILE A 233 -1.17 5.10 -15.21
CA ILE A 233 -0.39 4.67 -14.04
C ILE A 233 -0.59 3.17 -13.80
N THR A 234 -1.79 2.64 -14.03
CA THR A 234 -2.04 1.19 -13.92
C THR A 234 -1.30 0.43 -15.01
N ASP A 235 -1.33 0.90 -16.25
CA ASP A 235 -0.57 0.34 -17.38
C ASP A 235 0.94 0.32 -17.08
N PHE A 236 1.48 1.40 -16.51
CA PHE A 236 2.89 1.44 -16.12
C PHE A 236 3.22 0.45 -15.00
N LEU A 237 2.33 0.25 -14.03
CA LEU A 237 2.59 -0.73 -12.98
C LEU A 237 2.52 -2.17 -13.55
N HIS A 238 1.60 -2.45 -14.46
CA HIS A 238 1.59 -3.72 -15.20
C HIS A 238 2.92 -3.94 -15.92
N GLU A 239 3.39 -2.94 -16.67
CA GLU A 239 4.69 -2.97 -17.34
C GLU A 239 5.84 -3.18 -16.35
N LEU A 240 5.83 -2.50 -15.21
CA LEU A 240 6.87 -2.61 -14.19
C LEU A 240 6.89 -4.01 -13.58
N ILE A 241 5.75 -4.55 -13.17
CA ILE A 241 5.67 -5.90 -12.58
C ILE A 241 6.08 -6.93 -13.63
N HIS A 242 5.61 -6.81 -14.87
CA HIS A 242 6.00 -7.69 -15.96
C HIS A 242 7.52 -7.58 -16.26
N GLU A 243 8.08 -6.38 -16.31
CA GLU A 243 9.51 -6.14 -16.52
C GLU A 243 10.35 -6.71 -15.37
N LEU A 244 9.90 -6.55 -14.12
CA LEU A 244 10.51 -7.14 -12.94
C LEU A 244 10.51 -8.68 -13.04
N CYS A 245 9.37 -9.28 -13.41
CA CYS A 245 9.26 -10.72 -13.60
C CYS A 245 10.24 -11.21 -14.68
N MET A 246 10.18 -10.63 -15.87
CA MET A 246 11.09 -10.96 -16.98
C MET A 246 12.56 -10.85 -16.54
N ARG A 247 12.96 -9.75 -15.92
CA ARG A 247 14.36 -9.50 -15.60
C ARG A 247 14.90 -10.34 -14.45
N MET A 248 14.06 -10.71 -13.49
CA MET A 248 14.43 -11.65 -12.42
C MET A 248 14.54 -13.08 -12.94
N THR A 249 13.69 -13.49 -13.89
CA THR A 249 13.82 -14.79 -14.57
C THR A 249 15.09 -14.87 -15.43
N PHE A 250 15.49 -13.77 -16.09
CA PHE A 250 16.64 -13.76 -17.02
C PHE A 250 17.94 -13.13 -16.47
N GLY A 251 18.00 -12.78 -15.17
CA GLY A 251 19.26 -12.71 -14.40
C GLY A 251 20.10 -11.43 -14.44
N ASN A 252 19.53 -10.22 -14.58
CA ASN A 252 20.35 -8.98 -14.56
C ASN A 252 20.07 -8.06 -13.37
N HIS A 253 20.57 -8.45 -12.18
CA HIS A 253 20.29 -7.79 -10.89
C HIS A 253 20.96 -6.41 -10.69
N GLN A 254 22.08 -6.09 -11.36
CA GLN A 254 22.81 -4.83 -11.08
C GLN A 254 22.26 -3.59 -11.81
N ALA A 255 21.54 -3.76 -12.93
CA ALA A 255 20.95 -2.64 -13.67
C ALA A 255 19.65 -2.08 -13.02
N LEU A 256 19.09 -2.78 -12.02
CA LEU A 256 17.86 -2.41 -11.31
C LEU A 256 17.94 -1.03 -10.62
N ARG A 257 19.13 -0.64 -10.13
CA ARG A 257 19.28 0.59 -9.33
C ARG A 257 19.18 1.89 -10.14
N ILE A 258 19.49 1.85 -11.44
CA ILE A 258 19.70 3.06 -12.25
C ILE A 258 18.48 3.39 -13.12
N ILE A 259 17.72 2.38 -13.58
CA ILE A 259 16.61 2.60 -14.54
C ILE A 259 15.27 2.82 -13.83
N ILE A 260 14.96 2.05 -12.79
CA ILE A 260 13.69 2.19 -12.04
C ILE A 260 13.65 3.50 -11.25
N GLY A 261 14.81 3.96 -10.76
CA GLY A 261 14.96 5.28 -10.13
C GLY A 261 14.85 6.47 -11.10
N ARG A 262 15.11 6.26 -12.40
CA ARG A 262 15.08 7.32 -13.44
C ARG A 262 13.80 7.36 -14.27
N ARG A 263 13.06 6.25 -14.42
CA ARG A 263 11.80 6.24 -15.17
C ARG A 263 10.59 6.64 -14.31
N TRP A 264 10.75 6.53 -12.99
CA TRP A 264 9.91 7.18 -11.98
C TRP A 264 10.42 8.60 -11.69
N ASP A 265 10.90 9.31 -12.73
CA ASP A 265 11.46 10.65 -12.56
C ASP A 265 10.38 11.57 -11.97
N MET A 266 10.85 12.33 -11.00
CA MET A 266 10.07 12.88 -9.90
C MET A 266 8.94 13.82 -10.32
N GLU A 267 8.86 14.30 -11.56
CA GLU A 267 7.97 15.38 -11.97
C GLU A 267 6.47 15.01 -11.94
N ARG A 268 6.06 13.83 -12.43
CA ARG A 268 4.61 13.47 -12.49
C ARG A 268 3.98 13.14 -11.15
N MET A 269 4.78 12.69 -10.19
CA MET A 269 4.32 12.48 -8.80
C MET A 269 4.72 13.61 -7.86
N ASN A 270 5.71 14.45 -8.20
CA ASN A 270 5.91 15.74 -7.53
C ASN A 270 4.81 16.73 -7.87
N GLU A 271 4.11 16.64 -9.00
CA GLU A 271 2.86 17.40 -9.18
C GLU A 271 1.77 17.01 -8.16
N MET A 272 1.87 15.81 -7.58
CA MET A 272 1.06 15.36 -6.44
C MET A 272 1.62 15.87 -5.10
N HIS A 273 2.89 16.31 -5.04
CA HIS A 273 3.62 16.72 -3.83
C HIS A 273 3.82 18.25 -3.68
N GLU A 274 4.10 18.98 -4.77
CA GLU A 274 4.26 20.46 -4.81
C GLU A 274 2.93 21.19 -4.56
N ARG A 275 1.79 20.52 -4.76
CA ARG A 275 0.49 21.02 -4.32
C ARG A 275 0.24 20.83 -2.82
N ASP A 276 0.87 19.84 -2.20
CA ASP A 276 0.61 19.47 -0.79
C ASP A 276 1.50 20.25 0.20
N THR A 277 2.68 20.72 -0.22
CA THR A 277 3.66 21.37 0.68
C THR A 277 3.48 22.88 0.82
N ARG A 278 2.88 23.59 -0.15
CA ARG A 278 2.68 25.05 -0.07
C ARG A 278 1.60 25.49 0.91
N GLU A 279 0.67 24.61 1.30
CA GLU A 279 -0.38 24.95 2.26
C GLU A 279 -0.06 24.56 3.71
N MET A 280 1.04 23.84 3.99
CA MET A 280 1.53 23.68 5.37
C MET A 280 2.20 24.95 5.93
N ILE A 281 2.75 25.81 5.07
CA ILE A 281 3.40 27.05 5.52
C ILE A 281 2.36 28.14 5.83
N ALA A 282 1.21 28.16 5.16
CA ALA A 282 0.17 29.18 5.42
C ALA A 282 -0.68 28.89 6.69
N CYS A 283 -0.80 27.63 7.12
CA CYS A 283 -1.63 27.28 8.29
C CYS A 283 -0.86 27.27 9.63
N SER A 284 0.48 27.40 9.60
CA SER A 284 1.28 27.55 10.83
C SER A 284 1.56 29.02 11.20
N SER A 285 1.31 29.98 10.29
CA SER A 285 1.52 31.41 10.55
C SER A 285 0.35 32.12 11.26
N ASP A 286 -0.84 31.52 11.35
CA ASP A 286 -2.02 32.17 11.93
C ASP A 286 -2.38 31.77 13.38
N SER A 287 -1.47 31.08 14.09
CA SER A 287 -1.66 30.76 15.53
C SER A 287 -0.72 31.51 16.47
N HIS A 288 -0.02 32.56 16.01
CA HIS A 288 0.84 33.41 16.84
C HIS A 288 0.55 34.91 16.67
N SER A 289 -0.70 35.33 16.87
CA SER A 289 -0.99 36.71 17.29
C SER A 289 -2.38 36.82 17.89
N THR A 290 -2.48 36.61 19.22
CA THR A 290 -3.32 37.43 20.14
C THR A 290 -3.33 36.78 21.52
N ARG A 291 -2.26 36.99 22.30
CA ARG A 291 -2.32 37.01 23.77
C ARG A 291 -1.09 37.72 24.34
N ARG A 292 -1.16 39.05 24.35
CA ARG A 292 -0.53 39.87 25.39
C ARG A 292 -1.53 40.96 25.73
N HIS A 293 -2.08 40.93 26.93
CA HIS A 293 -1.94 42.01 27.91
C HIS A 293 -2.46 41.44 29.23
N SER A 294 -1.56 41.30 30.19
CA SER A 294 -1.87 40.99 31.58
C SER A 294 -1.23 42.08 32.42
N LEU A 295 -1.82 42.31 33.61
CA LEU A 295 -1.41 43.21 34.69
C LEU A 295 -1.93 44.65 34.51
N HIS A 296 -2.55 45.32 35.48
CA HIS A 296 -2.69 45.05 36.91
C HIS A 296 -3.71 46.01 37.56
N PHE A 297 -4.41 45.50 38.58
CA PHE A 297 -4.82 46.17 39.84
C PHE A 297 -5.82 47.35 39.88
N GLY A 298 -6.88 47.15 40.68
CA GLY A 298 -7.08 48.00 41.87
C GLY A 298 -8.41 48.74 42.06
N LYS A 299 -9.34 48.09 42.78
CA LYS A 299 -10.21 48.60 43.88
C LYS A 299 -11.18 49.81 43.70
N ARG A 300 -12.34 49.64 44.39
CA ARG A 300 -13.42 50.57 44.84
C ARG A 300 -14.53 50.83 43.80
N MET A 301 -15.78 50.38 43.97
CA MET A 301 -16.80 50.55 45.04
C MET A 301 -17.42 51.96 45.06
N CYS A 302 -18.61 52.14 44.47
CA CYS A 302 -19.84 52.76 45.04
C CYS A 302 -20.89 53.14 43.97
N LEU A 303 -22.13 52.66 44.17
CA LEU A 303 -23.43 53.36 44.14
C LEU A 303 -23.67 54.59 43.23
N GLU A 304 -24.71 54.52 42.39
CA GLU A 304 -25.96 55.34 42.38
C GLU A 304 -26.67 55.20 41.01
N LYS A 305 -27.89 54.63 40.96
CA LYS A 305 -29.17 55.36 40.85
C LYS A 305 -29.17 56.52 39.84
N ARG A 306 -29.75 56.30 38.66
CA ARG A 306 -31.07 56.82 38.24
C ARG A 306 -31.46 56.20 36.90
#